data_AF-A0A848VVG5-F1
#
_entry.id   AF-A0A848VVG5-F1
#
_cell.length_a   1.000
_cell.length_b   1.000
_cell.length_c   1.000
_cell.angle_alpha   90.00
_cell.angle_beta   90.00
_cell.angle_gamma   90.00
#
_symmetry.space_group_name_H-M   'P 1'
#
loop_
_entity.id
_entity.type
_entity.pdbx_description
1 polymer ?
#
loop_
_entity_poly.entity_id
_entity_poly.type
_entity_poly.pdbx_seq_one_letter_code
_entity_poly.pdbx_strand_id
1 'polypeptide(L)'
;MNQITLAIILVGATVTGAILYSNGAFETGPEELPFESALQDKLVDPDYRMRNVREDSGFGFDPPRFFCGEINSKNRMGGFTGWQTFVAMDPHGKGNWQVTFEEEVPPSTLENYPCR
;
A
#
# COMPACT_ATOMS: atom_id res chain seq x y z
N MET A 1 9.25 -12.93 53.89
CA MET A 1 8.52 -12.82 52.61
C MET A 1 8.25 -14.23 52.13
N ASN A 2 6.98 -14.66 52.10
CA ASN A 2 6.62 -16.06 51.86
C ASN A 2 6.77 -16.41 50.37
N GLN A 3 7.19 -17.64 50.06
CA GLN A 3 7.37 -18.11 48.67
C GLN A 3 6.12 -17.94 47.81
N ILE A 4 4.94 -17.97 48.43
CA ILE A 4 3.64 -17.73 47.78
C ILE A 4 3.55 -16.30 47.22
N THR A 5 4.08 -15.30 47.93
CA THR A 5 4.03 -13.90 47.52
C THR A 5 4.92 -13.63 46.30
N LEU A 6 6.08 -14.31 46.23
CA LEU A 6 6.98 -14.23 45.07
C LEU A 6 6.37 -14.85 43.81
N ALA A 7 5.67 -15.98 43.94
CA ALA A 7 5.04 -16.66 42.82
C ALA A 7 3.92 -15.82 42.17
N ILE A 8 3.10 -15.13 42.96
CA ILE A 8 2.02 -14.28 42.45
C ILE A 8 2.57 -13.10 41.64
N ILE A 9 3.65 -12.47 42.11
CA ILE A 9 4.28 -11.34 41.42
C ILE A 9 4.88 -11.79 40.08
N LEU A 10 5.53 -12.96 40.06
CA LEU A 10 6.12 -13.52 38.85
C LEU A 10 5.07 -13.86 37.79
N VAL A 11 3.94 -14.47 38.19
CA VAL A 11 2.83 -14.76 37.27
C VAL A 11 2.16 -13.48 36.78
N GLY A 12 1.99 -12.47 37.64
CA GLY A 12 1.45 -11.17 37.23
C GLY A 12 2.34 -10.47 36.19
N ALA A 13 3.66 -10.52 36.37
CA ALA A 13 4.61 -9.91 35.44
C ALA A 13 4.66 -10.62 34.08
N THR A 14 4.56 -11.96 34.04
CA THR A 14 4.57 -12.71 32.77
C THR A 14 3.28 -12.52 31.98
N VAL A 15 2.11 -12.48 32.64
CA VAL A 15 0.83 -12.22 31.98
C VAL A 15 0.78 -10.80 31.40
N THR A 16 1.27 -9.80 32.14
CA THR A 16 1.33 -8.41 31.66
C THR A 16 2.28 -8.26 30.46
N GLY A 17 3.45 -8.91 30.51
CA GLY A 17 4.40 -8.93 29.39
C GLY A 17 3.83 -9.57 28.12
N ALA A 18 3.07 -10.66 28.25
CA ALA A 18 2.43 -11.32 27.11
C ALA A 18 1.33 -10.47 26.46
N ILE A 19 0.56 -9.71 27.25
CA ILE A 19 -0.48 -8.79 26.74
C ILE A 19 0.15 -7.61 26.00
N LEU A 20 1.25 -7.05 26.53
CA LEU A 20 1.95 -5.95 25.85
C LEU A 20 2.65 -6.43 24.57
N TYR A 21 3.21 -7.64 24.56
CA TYR A 21 3.85 -8.20 23.36
C TYR A 21 2.83 -8.57 22.26
N SER A 22 1.63 -9.03 22.64
CA SER A 22 0.56 -9.34 21.68
C SER A 22 -0.10 -8.08 21.11
N ASN A 23 -0.24 -7.01 21.90
CA ASN A 23 -0.75 -5.73 21.41
C ASN A 23 0.27 -4.95 20.57
N GLY A 24 1.58 -5.16 20.77
CA GLY A 24 2.63 -4.54 19.94
C GLY A 24 2.84 -5.22 18.58
N ALA A 25 2.28 -6.42 18.38
CA ALA A 25 2.34 -7.17 17.13
C ALA A 25 1.05 -7.03 16.29
N PHE A 26 0.08 -6.22 16.74
CA PHE A 26 -1.15 -5.96 16.03
C PHE A 26 -0.91 -4.87 14.96
N GLU A 27 -0.74 -5.34 13.73
CA GLU A 27 -1.08 -4.66 12.48
C GLU A 27 -0.31 -3.37 12.13
N THR A 28 0.93 -3.53 11.68
CA THR A 28 1.23 -2.95 10.36
C THR A 28 0.81 -4.00 9.33
N GLY A 29 -0.50 -4.05 9.04
CA GLY A 29 -0.95 -4.63 7.79
C GLY A 29 -0.23 -3.96 6.62
N PRO A 30 -0.19 -4.55 5.41
CA PRO A 30 0.29 -3.82 4.25
C PRO A 30 -0.47 -2.49 4.20
N GLU A 31 0.27 -1.39 4.35
CA GLU A 31 -0.30 -0.05 4.36
C GLU A 31 -1.01 0.11 3.01
N GLU A 32 -2.34 0.09 3.04
CA GLU A 32 -3.17 0.21 1.84
C GLU A 32 -2.78 1.52 1.17
N LEU A 33 -2.24 1.43 -0.05
CA LEU A 33 -1.74 2.63 -0.70
C LEU A 33 -2.93 3.56 -0.96
N PRO A 34 -2.76 4.88 -0.82
CA PRO A 34 -3.89 5.81 -0.82
C PRO A 34 -4.64 5.85 -2.16
N PHE A 35 -4.06 5.30 -3.23
CA PHE A 35 -4.64 5.16 -4.56
C PHE A 35 -5.28 3.79 -4.85
N GLU A 36 -5.23 2.81 -3.93
CA GLU A 36 -5.71 1.44 -4.18
C GLU A 36 -7.19 1.39 -4.56
N SER A 37 -8.03 2.24 -3.97
CA SER A 37 -9.44 2.35 -4.35
C SER A 37 -9.62 2.76 -5.82
N ALA A 38 -8.93 3.82 -6.24
CA ALA A 38 -8.95 4.30 -7.63
C ALA A 38 -8.34 3.28 -8.60
N LEU A 39 -7.39 2.45 -8.12
CA LEU A 39 -6.80 1.36 -8.89
C LEU A 39 -7.80 0.21 -9.07
N GLN A 40 -8.46 -0.22 -7.99
CA GLN A 40 -9.46 -1.31 -8.03
C GLN A 40 -10.63 -0.99 -8.96
N ASP A 41 -11.07 0.27 -9.02
CA ASP A 41 -12.12 0.74 -9.95
C ASP A 41 -11.77 0.52 -11.43
N LYS A 42 -10.47 0.45 -11.74
CA LYS A 42 -9.96 0.21 -13.09
C LYS A 42 -9.75 -1.26 -13.41
N LEU A 43 -9.69 -2.13 -12.40
CA LEU A 43 -9.40 -3.55 -12.58
C LEU A 43 -10.66 -4.36 -12.87
N VAL A 44 -10.49 -5.43 -13.65
CA VAL A 44 -11.56 -6.38 -13.95
C VAL A 44 -11.82 -7.33 -12.78
N ASP A 45 -10.78 -7.66 -12.03
CA ASP A 45 -10.80 -8.52 -10.85
C ASP A 45 -10.05 -7.81 -9.70
N PRO A 46 -10.60 -7.80 -8.48
CA PRO A 46 -9.97 -7.16 -7.33
C PRO A 46 -8.73 -7.90 -6.80
N ASP A 47 -8.43 -9.12 -7.28
CA ASP A 47 -7.20 -9.83 -6.97
C ASP A 47 -6.06 -9.39 -7.91
N TYR A 48 -5.15 -8.60 -7.36
CA TYR A 48 -3.98 -8.07 -8.05
C TYR A 48 -2.70 -8.20 -7.24
N ARG A 49 -1.57 -8.05 -7.93
CA ARG A 49 -0.24 -7.97 -7.33
C ARG A 49 0.44 -6.71 -7.83
N MET A 50 1.09 -5.98 -6.92
CA MET A 50 1.91 -4.82 -7.25
C MET A 50 3.38 -5.11 -6.96
N ARG A 51 4.27 -4.50 -7.75
CA ARG A 51 5.73 -4.50 -7.50
C ARG A 51 6.35 -3.19 -7.97
N ASN A 52 7.58 -2.95 -7.51
CA ASN A 52 8.38 -1.79 -7.91
C ASN A 52 7.65 -0.45 -7.68
N VAL A 53 6.78 -0.39 -6.67
CA VAL A 53 6.03 0.82 -6.33
C VAL A 53 7.00 1.87 -5.80
N ARG A 54 6.99 3.04 -6.42
CA ARG A 54 7.78 4.21 -6.05
C ARG A 54 6.84 5.39 -5.90
N GLU A 55 7.04 6.16 -4.83
CA GLU A 55 6.42 7.46 -4.66
C GLU A 55 7.37 8.52 -5.21
N ASP A 56 6.85 9.43 -6.02
CA ASP A 56 7.47 10.70 -6.30
C ASP A 56 6.53 11.82 -5.84
N SER A 57 7.09 12.80 -5.13
CA SER A 57 6.32 13.92 -4.58
C SER A 57 6.92 15.21 -5.09
N GLY A 58 6.08 16.09 -5.64
CA GLY A 58 6.51 17.42 -6.02
C GLY A 58 6.97 18.24 -4.80
N PHE A 59 7.63 19.38 -5.06
CA PHE A 59 7.96 20.35 -4.01
C PHE A 59 6.90 21.47 -3.98
N GLY A 60 6.31 21.78 -2.81
CA GLY A 60 5.32 22.87 -2.68
C GLY A 60 4.43 22.78 -1.44
N PHE A 61 3.44 23.68 -1.34
CA PHE A 61 2.45 23.74 -0.24
C PHE A 61 1.29 22.74 -0.43
N ASP A 62 1.00 22.37 -1.69
CA ASP A 62 0.08 21.29 -2.11
C ASP A 62 0.72 20.57 -3.31
N PRO A 63 1.83 19.84 -3.10
CA PRO A 63 2.55 19.24 -4.21
C PRO A 63 1.73 18.09 -4.82
N PRO A 64 1.76 17.93 -6.16
CA PRO A 64 1.22 16.74 -6.76
C PRO A 64 1.99 15.51 -6.24
N ARG A 65 1.26 14.46 -5.91
CA ARG A 65 1.84 13.16 -5.52
C ARG A 65 1.66 12.18 -6.66
N PHE A 66 2.70 11.42 -6.92
CA PHE A 66 2.73 10.40 -7.96
C PHE A 66 3.15 9.09 -7.33
N PHE A 67 2.44 8.02 -7.66
CA PHE A 67 2.90 6.67 -7.42
C PHE A 67 2.99 5.94 -8.73
N CYS A 68 4.07 5.19 -8.91
CA CYS A 68 4.28 4.40 -10.10
C CYS A 68 4.78 3.03 -9.74
N GLY A 69 4.42 2.04 -10.54
CA GLY A 69 4.88 0.69 -10.35
C GLY A 69 4.33 -0.21 -11.44
N GLU A 70 4.45 -1.50 -11.20
CA GLU A 70 3.87 -2.51 -12.07
C GLU A 70 2.77 -3.24 -11.33
N ILE A 71 1.67 -3.50 -12.02
CA ILE A 71 0.55 -4.28 -11.53
C ILE A 71 0.33 -5.49 -12.41
N ASN A 72 -0.14 -6.58 -11.80
CA ASN A 72 -0.62 -7.75 -12.51
C ASN A 72 -1.95 -8.16 -11.89
N SER A 73 -3.02 -8.06 -12.68
CA SER A 73 -4.39 -8.36 -12.28
C SER A 73 -4.92 -9.58 -13.01
N LYS A 74 -5.93 -10.22 -12.44
CA LYS A 74 -6.62 -11.33 -13.10
C LYS A 74 -7.59 -10.82 -14.17
N ASN A 75 -7.68 -11.56 -15.27
CA ASN A 75 -8.77 -11.43 -16.22
C ASN A 75 -10.03 -12.16 -15.72
N ARG A 76 -11.15 -12.01 -16.45
CA ARG A 76 -12.42 -12.71 -16.14
C ARG A 76 -12.34 -14.24 -16.17
N MET A 77 -11.25 -14.80 -16.70
CA MET A 77 -11.01 -16.25 -16.76
C MET A 77 -10.10 -16.72 -15.59
N GLY A 78 -9.73 -15.84 -14.66
CA GLY A 78 -8.94 -16.14 -13.47
C GLY A 78 -7.42 -16.19 -13.70
N GLY A 79 -6.95 -15.92 -14.92
CA GLY A 79 -5.53 -15.88 -15.26
C GLY A 79 -4.94 -14.48 -15.13
N PHE A 80 -3.70 -14.39 -14.64
CA PHE A 80 -2.93 -13.14 -14.63
C PHE A 80 -2.59 -12.71 -16.06
N THR A 81 -2.85 -11.45 -16.40
CA THR A 81 -2.68 -10.91 -17.76
C THR A 81 -1.24 -10.53 -18.08
N GLY A 82 -0.38 -10.40 -17.08
CA GLY A 82 0.99 -9.93 -17.21
C GLY A 82 1.21 -8.65 -16.42
N TRP A 83 2.47 -8.24 -16.30
CA TRP A 83 2.82 -7.00 -15.61
C TRP A 83 2.58 -5.80 -16.53
N GLN A 84 1.79 -4.84 -16.05
CA GLN A 84 1.49 -3.58 -16.73
C GLN A 84 1.95 -2.43 -15.84
N THR A 85 2.56 -1.41 -16.44
CA THR A 85 2.96 -0.20 -15.72
C THR A 85 1.72 0.64 -15.42
N PHE A 86 1.61 1.12 -14.19
CA PHE A 86 0.59 2.08 -13.78
C PHE A 86 1.22 3.35 -13.25
N VAL A 87 0.48 4.45 -13.38
CA VAL A 87 0.75 5.73 -12.73
C VAL A 87 -0.51 6.16 -12.00
N ALA A 88 -0.40 6.37 -10.69
CA ALA A 88 -1.41 7.00 -9.87
C ALA A 88 -0.98 8.44 -9.55
N MET A 89 -1.85 9.40 -9.79
CA MET A 89 -1.58 10.83 -9.59
C MET A 89 -2.65 11.44 -8.70
N ASP A 90 -2.22 12.24 -7.71
CA ASP A 90 -3.06 13.18 -6.99
C ASP A 90 -2.62 14.60 -7.35
N PRO A 91 -3.29 15.27 -8.31
CA PRO A 91 -2.84 16.53 -8.89
C PRO A 91 -2.79 17.70 -7.88
N HIS A 92 -3.48 17.56 -6.75
CA HIS A 92 -3.63 18.63 -5.77
C HIS A 92 -3.25 18.22 -4.35
N GLY A 93 -2.78 16.99 -4.13
CA GLY A 93 -2.50 16.49 -2.78
C GLY A 93 -3.76 16.39 -1.89
N LYS A 94 -4.96 16.28 -2.49
CA LYS A 94 -6.26 16.30 -1.79
C LYS A 94 -6.90 14.92 -1.65
N GLY A 95 -6.19 13.85 -2.01
CA GLY A 95 -6.69 12.48 -2.04
C GLY A 95 -7.54 12.14 -3.26
N ASN A 96 -7.52 12.98 -4.31
CA ASN A 96 -8.26 12.73 -5.55
C ASN A 96 -7.39 11.93 -6.53
N TRP A 97 -7.20 10.66 -6.24
CA TRP A 97 -6.33 9.78 -7.00
C TRP A 97 -6.90 9.45 -8.38
N GLN A 98 -6.06 9.57 -9.39
CA GLN A 98 -6.33 9.19 -10.76
C GLN A 98 -5.30 8.14 -11.19
N VAL A 99 -5.77 6.96 -11.59
CA VAL A 99 -4.90 5.87 -12.04
C VAL A 99 -5.00 5.72 -13.55
N THR A 100 -3.85 5.66 -14.20
CA THR A 100 -3.72 5.46 -15.64
C THR A 100 -2.71 4.36 -15.93
N PHE A 101 -3.02 3.48 -16.88
CA PHE A 101 -2.09 2.44 -17.34
C PHE A 101 -1.31 2.92 -18.56
N GLU A 102 -0.08 2.42 -18.73
CA GLU A 102 0.77 2.79 -19.87
C GLU A 102 0.12 2.50 -21.23
N GLU A 103 -0.71 1.44 -21.33
CA GLU A 103 -1.48 1.12 -22.54
C GLU A 103 -2.52 2.20 -22.91
N GLU A 104 -2.99 2.98 -21.93
CA GLU A 104 -3.99 4.05 -22.14
C GLU A 104 -3.35 5.39 -22.54
N VAL A 105 -2.02 5.53 -22.39
CA VAL A 105 -1.31 6.80 -22.55
C VAL A 105 -0.54 6.84 -23.88
N PRO A 106 -0.72 7.88 -24.72
CA PRO A 106 0.11 8.06 -25.90
C PRO A 106 1.60 8.12 -25.53
N PRO A 107 2.51 7.52 -26.34
CA PRO A 107 3.92 7.42 -25.98
C PRO A 107 4.62 8.77 -25.78
N SER A 108 4.14 9.85 -26.42
CA SER A 108 4.64 11.23 -26.22
C SER A 108 4.36 11.80 -24.84
N THR A 109 3.35 11.28 -24.14
CA THR A 109 2.98 11.72 -22.80
C THR A 109 3.79 10.99 -21.73
N LEU A 110 4.24 9.76 -22.02
CA LEU A 110 5.05 8.92 -21.13
C LEU A 110 6.42 9.53 -20.80
N GLU A 111 7.00 10.35 -21.70
CA GLU A 111 8.29 11.03 -21.47
C GLU A 111 8.25 12.06 -20.34
N ASN A 112 7.06 12.56 -19.99
CA ASN A 112 6.89 13.57 -18.93
C ASN A 112 6.54 12.95 -17.58
N TYR A 113 6.37 11.63 -17.49
CA TYR A 113 6.09 11.00 -16.21
C TYR A 113 7.40 10.77 -15.43
N PRO A 114 7.42 11.07 -14.12
CA PRO A 114 8.61 10.96 -13.28
C PRO A 114 9.13 9.52 -13.07
N CYS A 115 8.51 8.54 -13.72
CA CYS A 115 8.60 7.13 -13.36
C CYS A 115 9.46 6.28 -14.32
N ARG A 116 10.29 6.95 -15.14
CA ARG A 116 11.35 6.34 -15.94
C ARG A 116 12.71 6.43 -15.26
#